data_AF-A0A6J7KEK6-F1
#
_entry.id   AF-A0A6J7KEK6-F1
#
_cell.length_a   1.000
_cell.length_b   1.000
_cell.length_c   1.000
_cell.angle_alpha   90.00
_cell.angle_beta   90.00
_cell.angle_gamma   90.00
#
_symmetry.space_group_name_H-M   'P 1'
#
loop_
_entity.id
_entity.type
_entity.pdbx_description
1 polymer ?
#
loop_
_entity_poly.entity_id
_entity_poly.type
_entity_poly.pdbx_seq_one_letter_code
_entity_poly.pdbx_strand_id
1 'polypeptide(L)'
;MGCPVDLVRTTAHHSCHGVTVDEVRTDWRTPKPNRLAADDPHRSEILMAHDAALKQGDTGYLDPATGWWVFSAAYLAAREACCGNGCRHCPYV
;
A
#
# COMPACT_ATOMS: atom_id res chain seq x y z
N MET A 1 1.07 17.65 -45.39
CA MET A 1 1.13 16.47 -44.50
C MET A 1 2.54 16.41 -43.90
N GLY A 2 2.64 16.73 -42.61
CA GLY A 2 3.82 16.55 -41.73
C GLY A 2 5.17 17.11 -42.18
N CYS A 3 5.52 18.33 -41.75
CA CYS A 3 6.92 18.78 -41.77
C CYS A 3 7.76 17.94 -40.79
N PRO A 4 8.88 17.33 -41.21
CA PRO A 4 9.94 16.91 -40.30
C PRO A 4 10.82 18.13 -40.01
N VAL A 5 10.96 18.49 -38.74
CA VAL A 5 11.91 19.53 -38.32
C VAL A 5 12.76 19.02 -37.15
N ASP A 6 14.02 19.34 -37.27
CA ASP A 6 15.20 18.84 -36.59
C ASP A 6 15.22 18.95 -35.06
N LEU A 7 15.95 17.99 -34.47
CA LEU A 7 16.99 18.17 -33.46
C LEU A 7 16.70 19.20 -32.34
N VAL A 8 15.89 18.79 -31.35
CA VAL A 8 15.68 19.52 -30.12
C VAL A 8 16.42 18.85 -28.96
N ARG A 9 17.58 19.44 -28.63
CA ARG A 9 18.09 19.74 -27.28
C ARG A 9 18.65 18.60 -26.41
N THR A 10 19.97 18.69 -26.24
CA THR A 10 20.70 18.61 -24.96
C THR A 10 19.84 18.92 -23.72
N THR A 11 19.97 18.08 -22.69
CA THR A 11 19.53 18.29 -21.29
C THR A 11 18.12 18.81 -21.06
N ALA A 12 17.17 17.89 -20.86
CA ALA A 12 16.11 17.91 -19.84
C ALA A 12 14.93 17.06 -20.32
N HIS A 13 14.84 15.80 -19.88
CA HIS A 13 13.53 15.17 -19.77
C HIS A 13 12.82 15.87 -18.60
N HIS A 14 12.13 16.96 -18.92
CA HIS A 14 11.11 17.54 -18.06
C HIS A 14 10.08 16.45 -17.79
N SER A 15 10.12 15.87 -16.59
CA SER A 15 9.07 14.98 -16.11
C SER A 15 7.87 15.84 -15.70
N CYS A 16 7.13 16.31 -16.71
CA CYS A 16 5.84 16.95 -16.53
C CYS A 16 4.77 15.88 -16.35
N HIS A 17 4.69 15.24 -15.17
CA HIS A 17 3.45 14.69 -14.59
C HIS A 17 3.73 14.36 -13.11
N GLY A 18 3.42 15.31 -12.23
CA GLY A 18 3.49 15.13 -10.78
C GLY A 18 2.40 14.19 -10.27
N VAL A 19 2.64 12.88 -10.37
CA VAL A 19 2.00 11.88 -9.53
C VAL A 19 3.08 11.43 -8.56
N THR A 20 3.06 11.94 -7.33
CA THR A 20 3.80 11.31 -6.25
C THR A 20 3.18 9.93 -6.10
N VAL A 21 3.88 8.89 -6.57
CA VAL A 21 3.54 7.52 -6.17
C VAL A 21 3.42 7.54 -4.66
N ASP A 22 2.30 7.06 -4.12
CA ASP A 22 2.09 7.03 -2.68
C ASP A 22 3.34 6.38 -2.05
N GLU A 23 4.08 7.13 -1.21
CA GLU A 23 5.34 6.62 -0.68
C GLU A 23 5.05 5.44 0.24
N VAL A 24 5.71 4.30 -0.01
CA VAL A 24 5.58 3.09 0.81
C VAL A 24 6.37 3.27 2.10
N ARG A 25 5.69 3.21 3.25
CA ARG A 25 6.34 3.22 4.57
C ARG A 25 7.27 2.00 4.73
N THR A 26 8.39 2.16 5.42
CA THR A 26 9.36 1.08 5.66
C THR A 26 8.86 0.03 6.67
N ASP A 27 7.95 0.42 7.57
CA ASP A 27 7.34 -0.42 8.61
C ASP A 27 5.98 -0.98 8.19
N TRP A 28 5.72 -1.18 6.89
CA TRP A 28 4.44 -1.60 6.29
C TRP A 28 3.79 -2.86 6.86
N ARG A 29 4.53 -3.73 7.54
CA ARG A 29 3.95 -4.88 8.28
C ARG A 29 3.31 -4.49 9.60
N THR A 30 3.60 -3.28 10.09
CA THR A 30 3.03 -2.72 11.31
C THR A 30 1.68 -2.06 11.00
N PRO A 31 0.64 -2.32 11.81
CA PRO A 31 -0.63 -1.63 11.66
C PRO A 31 -0.46 -0.11 11.85
N LYS A 32 -1.16 0.70 11.06
CA LYS A 32 -1.23 2.15 11.32
C LYS A 32 -1.85 2.38 12.70
N PRO A 33 -1.27 3.22 13.58
CA PRO A 33 -1.83 3.47 14.92
C PRO A 33 -3.27 3.99 14.92
N ASN A 34 -3.66 4.76 13.90
CA ASN A 34 -5.04 5.25 13.73
C ASN A 34 -6.02 4.21 13.18
N ARG A 35 -5.55 3.01 12.80
CA ARG A 35 -6.37 1.87 12.34
C ARG A 35 -6.38 0.71 13.32
N LEU A 36 -5.37 0.61 14.19
CA LEU A 36 -5.29 -0.36 15.27
C LEU A 36 -4.42 0.21 16.40
N ALA A 37 -5.07 0.53 17.51
CA ALA A 37 -4.41 1.06 18.70
C ALA A 37 -3.42 0.03 19.29
N ALA A 38 -2.41 0.51 20.02
CA ALA A 38 -1.39 -0.36 20.60
C ALA A 38 -1.95 -1.26 21.72
N ASP A 39 -3.01 -0.82 22.38
CA ASP A 39 -3.71 -1.46 23.49
C ASP A 39 -5.03 -2.15 23.06
N ASP A 40 -5.29 -2.26 21.76
CA ASP A 40 -6.48 -2.97 21.25
C ASP A 40 -6.46 -4.43 21.71
N PRO A 41 -7.55 -4.95 22.31
CA PRO A 41 -7.59 -6.31 22.85
C PRO A 41 -7.37 -7.40 21.79
N HIS A 42 -7.69 -7.12 20.52
CA HIS A 42 -7.52 -8.06 19.40
C HIS A 42 -6.21 -7.87 18.65
N ARG A 43 -5.32 -6.97 19.10
CA ARG A 43 -4.08 -6.65 18.38
C ARG A 43 -3.24 -7.87 18.05
N SER A 44 -3.06 -8.78 19.01
CA SER A 44 -2.28 -10.01 18.79
C SER A 44 -2.91 -10.91 17.71
N GLU A 45 -4.22 -11.09 17.75
CA GLU A 45 -4.94 -11.94 16.80
C GLU A 45 -4.89 -11.35 15.38
N ILE A 46 -5.03 -10.03 15.27
CA ILE A 46 -4.92 -9.30 14.00
C ILE A 46 -3.52 -9.44 13.39
N LEU A 47 -2.48 -9.28 14.20
CA LEU A 47 -1.09 -9.46 13.75
C LEU A 47 -0.85 -10.90 13.29
N MET A 48 -1.33 -11.89 14.05
CA MET A 48 -1.22 -13.31 13.68
C MET A 48 -1.95 -13.64 12.38
N ALA A 49 -3.18 -13.13 12.20
CA ALA A 49 -3.96 -13.34 10.98
C ALA A 49 -3.29 -12.70 9.76
N HIS A 50 -2.75 -11.49 9.92
CA HIS A 50 -1.98 -10.82 8.88
C HIS A 50 -0.69 -11.58 8.52
N ASP A 51 0.09 -12.01 9.51
CA ASP A 51 1.32 -12.76 9.27
C ASP A 51 1.05 -14.12 8.61
N ALA A 52 -0.06 -14.78 8.98
CA ALA A 52 -0.52 -16.00 8.33
C ALA A 52 -0.84 -15.75 6.84
N ALA A 53 -1.57 -14.68 6.51
CA ALA A 53 -1.86 -14.31 5.12
C ALA A 53 -0.58 -14.01 4.33
N LEU A 54 0.37 -13.28 4.92
CA LEU A 54 1.66 -13.02 4.28
C LEU A 54 2.47 -14.30 4.02
N LYS A 55 2.46 -15.25 4.96
CA LYS A 55 3.15 -16.53 4.81
C LYS A 55 2.52 -17.40 3.71
N GLN A 56 1.20 -17.33 3.55
CA GLN A 56 0.46 -18.07 2.54
C GLN A 56 0.47 -17.39 1.17
N GLY A 57 0.85 -16.10 1.10
CA GLY A 57 0.78 -15.31 -0.11
C GLY A 57 -0.64 -14.82 -0.42
N ASP A 58 -1.51 -14.79 0.59
CA ASP A 58 -2.90 -14.39 0.43
C ASP A 58 -3.03 -12.87 0.25
N THR A 59 -4.08 -12.49 -0.50
CA THR A 59 -4.39 -11.08 -0.75
C THR A 59 -4.84 -10.34 0.50
N GLY A 60 -5.31 -11.07 1.53
CA GLY A 60 -5.87 -10.50 2.74
C GLY A 60 -6.22 -11.56 3.78
N TYR A 61 -6.91 -11.13 4.83
CA TYR A 61 -7.38 -11.96 5.93
C TYR A 61 -8.73 -11.43 6.44
N LEU A 62 -9.49 -12.29 7.14
CA LEU A 62 -10.64 -11.84 7.93
C LEU A 62 -10.13 -11.24 9.23
N ASP A 63 -10.52 -9.99 9.49
CA ASP A 63 -10.21 -9.30 10.72
C ASP A 63 -10.98 -9.92 11.89
N PRO A 64 -10.30 -10.50 12.89
CA PRO A 64 -10.95 -11.21 13.99
C PRO A 64 -11.81 -10.29 14.88
N ALA A 65 -11.53 -8.98 14.91
CA ALA A 65 -12.27 -8.03 15.73
C ALA A 65 -13.58 -7.56 15.07
N THR A 66 -13.57 -7.41 13.73
CA THR A 66 -14.69 -6.80 12.98
C THR A 66 -15.43 -7.78 12.07
N GLY A 67 -14.82 -8.93 11.75
CA GLY A 67 -15.28 -9.86 10.72
C GLY A 67 -15.10 -9.36 9.29
N TRP A 68 -14.46 -8.20 9.08
CA TRP A 68 -14.28 -7.62 7.76
C TRP A 68 -13.11 -8.24 7.00
N TRP A 69 -13.21 -8.26 5.68
CA TRP A 69 -12.09 -8.61 4.84
C TRP A 69 -11.09 -7.44 4.77
N VAL A 70 -9.83 -7.70 5.12
CA VAL A 70 -8.75 -6.71 5.12
C VAL A 70 -7.62 -7.18 4.21
N PHE A 71 -7.17 -6.32 3.30
CA PHE A 71 -6.03 -6.64 2.44
C PHE A 71 -4.71 -6.69 3.21
N SER A 72 -3.82 -7.58 2.80
CA SER A 72 -2.47 -7.72 3.34
C SER A 72 -1.57 -6.58 2.85
N ALA A 73 -0.54 -6.25 3.62
CA ALA A 73 0.42 -5.22 3.23
C ALA A 73 1.12 -5.55 1.90
N ALA A 74 1.45 -6.83 1.69
CA ALA A 74 2.06 -7.33 0.45
C ALA A 74 1.18 -7.10 -0.77
N TYR A 75 -0.11 -7.44 -0.68
CA TYR A 75 -1.04 -7.21 -1.77
C TYR A 75 -1.19 -5.72 -2.10
N LEU A 76 -1.32 -4.87 -1.07
CA LEU A 76 -1.45 -3.44 -1.28
C LEU A 76 -0.20 -2.83 -1.91
N ALA A 77 1.01 -3.23 -1.49
CA ALA A 77 2.24 -2.73 -2.11
C ALA A 77 2.37 -3.17 -3.57
N ALA A 78 1.99 -4.42 -3.89
CA ALA A 78 2.01 -4.92 -5.26
C ALA A 78 0.98 -4.20 -6.17
N ARG A 79 -0.09 -3.65 -5.59
CA ARG A 79 -1.10 -2.86 -6.31
C ARG A 79 -0.62 -1.44 -6.65
N GLU A 80 0.44 -0.96 -6.01
CA GLU A 80 0.99 0.40 -6.23
C GLU A 80 0.03 1.55 -5.87
N ALA A 81 -1.06 1.27 -5.13
CA ALA A 81 -2.04 2.29 -4.74
C ALA A 81 -2.86 1.92 -3.50
N CYS A 82 -3.22 2.94 -2.69
CA CYS A 82 -4.16 2.80 -1.59
C CYS A 82 -5.57 2.36 -2.08
N CYS A 83 -6.22 1.45 -1.36
CA CYS A 83 -7.56 0.95 -1.72
C CYS A 83 -8.72 1.80 -1.15
N GLY A 84 -8.44 2.74 -0.25
CA GLY A 84 -9.46 3.58 0.40
C GLY A 84 -10.27 2.91 1.52
N ASN A 85 -10.21 1.58 1.67
CA ASN A 85 -11.03 0.82 2.64
C ASN A 85 -10.52 0.84 4.09
N GLY A 86 -9.43 1.55 4.36
CA GLY A 86 -8.91 1.68 5.72
C GLY A 86 -8.23 0.43 6.29
N CYS A 87 -7.63 -0.40 5.44
CA CYS A 87 -6.90 -1.60 5.85
C CYS A 87 -5.82 -1.28 6.91
N ARG A 88 -5.72 -2.15 7.93
CA ARG A 88 -4.87 -1.92 9.10
C ARG A 88 -3.38 -1.78 8.76
N HIS A 89 -2.89 -2.54 7.79
CA HIS A 89 -1.48 -2.60 7.38
C HIS A 89 -1.22 -1.89 6.03
N CYS A 90 -1.93 -0.79 5.74
CA CYS A 90 -1.74 -0.09 4.48
C CYS A 90 -0.32 0.51 4.38
N PRO A 91 0.49 0.13 3.35
CA PRO A 91 1.86 0.62 3.20
C PRO A 91 1.92 2.10 2.87
N TYR A 92 0.91 2.63 2.20
CA TYR A 92 0.87 4.00 1.70
C TYR A 92 0.64 5.01 2.81
N VAL A 93 1.30 6.17 2.73
CA VAL A 93 1.16 7.28 3.68
C VAL A 93 -0.17 8.00 3.53
#